data_AF-A0A970IMU8-F1
#
_entry.id   AF-A0A970IMU8-F1
#
_cell.length_a   1.000
_cell.length_b   1.000
_cell.length_c   1.000
_cell.angle_alpha   90.00
_cell.angle_beta   90.00
_cell.angle_gamma   90.00
#
_symmetry.space_group_name_H-M   'P 1'
#
loop_
_entity.id
_entity.type
_entity.pdbx_description
1 polymer ?
#
loop_
_entity_poly.entity_id
_entity_poly.type
_entity_poly.pdbx_seq_one_letter_code
_entity_poly.pdbx_strand_id
1 'polypeptide(L)'
;MSELINNSTQRRRQLEDLIRRLHDGAPFEEVKADFERDFGSVAATEIADLEQALIREGMPVTEVQRLCDVHSAVFRGSIEEIHRPVDPTQVPGHPIHTLRRENEALEALIADRIRPHLEDYVGARSQSALMALREDLTALARIDLHYSKKENLFFPFLEQYGITAPPQVMWGVDDEIREALRDIRSSLDSLEDRRQVLREKLETLLTRIDEMVFKEENILFPMMMETLKPGDWSVVASGIGEIGFFLVDGVPDWQPVGTAQEAQPAPADASAGPDAQIQMPSGRMSLEELTRLLDTLPLDITFVDADDTVRYFSQGNDRIFARTLSVLGRKVSNCHPPKSVHVVEQIVADFKSGRKDHEDFWIRMGERMVYIRYFAVRSPQGAYLGTLEVTQDIAPILDLEGEKRLMS
;
A
#
# COMPACT_ATOMS: atom_id res chain seq x y z
N MET A 1 -37.17 11.22 -19.74
CA MET A 1 -36.58 11.95 -18.58
C MET A 1 -37.61 12.65 -17.70
N SER A 2 -38.75 13.14 -18.21
CA SER A 2 -39.78 13.79 -17.37
C SER A 2 -40.52 12.84 -16.41
N GLU A 3 -40.74 11.57 -16.77
CA GLU A 3 -41.54 10.64 -15.95
C GLU A 3 -40.78 10.09 -14.72
N LEU A 4 -39.46 9.85 -14.84
CA LEU A 4 -38.62 9.37 -13.74
C LEU A 4 -38.39 10.45 -12.65
N ILE A 5 -38.26 11.72 -13.06
CA ILE A 5 -38.12 12.88 -12.16
C ILE A 5 -39.46 13.17 -11.43
N ASN A 6 -40.59 12.90 -12.09
CA ASN A 6 -41.90 13.10 -11.49
C ASN A 6 -42.19 12.06 -10.39
N ASN A 7 -41.70 10.83 -10.57
CA ASN A 7 -41.88 9.73 -9.61
C ASN A 7 -41.11 9.97 -8.30
N SER A 8 -39.85 10.40 -8.36
CA SER A 8 -39.06 10.70 -7.14
C SER A 8 -39.60 11.89 -6.34
N THR A 9 -40.07 12.93 -7.04
CA THR A 9 -40.64 14.13 -6.40
C THR A 9 -42.00 13.82 -5.74
N GLN A 10 -42.81 12.97 -6.36
CA GLN A 10 -44.09 12.53 -5.81
C GLN A 10 -43.89 11.59 -4.62
N ARG A 11 -42.94 10.64 -4.73
CA ARG A 11 -42.55 9.72 -3.65
C ARG A 11 -42.08 10.49 -2.41
N ARG A 12 -41.26 11.52 -2.59
CA ARG A 12 -40.80 12.40 -1.51
C ARG A 12 -41.95 13.12 -0.79
N ARG A 13 -42.91 13.69 -1.54
CA ARG A 13 -44.07 14.38 -0.94
C ARG A 13 -44.95 13.46 -0.13
N GLN A 14 -45.13 12.22 -0.58
CA GLN A 14 -45.91 11.22 0.14
C GLN A 14 -45.23 10.76 1.44
N LEU A 15 -43.89 10.62 1.44
CA LEU A 15 -43.14 10.37 2.69
C LEU A 15 -43.25 11.53 3.68
N GLU A 16 -43.16 12.76 3.16
CA GLU A 16 -43.32 13.97 3.97
C GLU A 16 -44.71 14.04 4.63
N ASP A 17 -45.76 13.70 3.88
CA ASP A 17 -47.13 13.68 4.39
C ASP A 17 -47.32 12.63 5.49
N LEU A 18 -46.76 11.42 5.33
CA LEU A 18 -46.80 10.38 6.35
C LEU A 18 -46.11 10.81 7.65
N ILE A 19 -44.96 11.49 7.53
CA ILE A 19 -44.20 12.04 8.66
C ILE A 19 -44.99 13.15 9.36
N ARG A 20 -45.61 14.06 8.60
CA ARG A 20 -46.44 15.14 9.16
C ARG A 20 -47.69 14.58 9.84
N ARG A 21 -48.37 13.58 9.26
CA ARG A 21 -49.53 12.91 9.89
C ARG A 21 -49.17 12.26 11.22
N LEU A 22 -48.00 11.64 11.30
CA LEU A 22 -47.51 11.03 12.54
C LEU A 22 -47.17 12.08 13.61
N HIS A 23 -46.59 13.22 13.18
CA HIS A 23 -46.37 14.39 14.04
C HIS A 23 -47.68 14.98 14.57
N ASP A 24 -48.70 15.09 13.71
CA ASP A 24 -50.02 15.64 14.01
C ASP A 24 -50.89 14.70 14.87
N GLY A 25 -50.35 13.55 15.28
CA GLY A 25 -50.96 12.63 16.25
C GLY A 25 -51.79 11.50 15.64
N ALA A 26 -51.62 11.20 14.35
CA ALA A 26 -52.26 10.03 13.74
C ALA A 26 -51.83 8.71 14.43
N PRO A 27 -52.70 7.69 14.48
CA PRO A 27 -52.36 6.40 15.08
C PRO A 27 -51.17 5.74 14.36
N PHE A 28 -50.15 5.36 15.14
CA PHE A 28 -48.92 4.76 14.64
C PHE A 28 -49.15 3.56 13.69
N GLU A 29 -50.08 2.66 14.04
CA GLU A 29 -50.39 1.47 13.24
C GLU A 29 -51.03 1.80 11.87
N GLU A 30 -51.75 2.93 11.77
CA GLU A 30 -52.35 3.37 10.51
C GLU A 30 -51.28 3.92 9.56
N VAL A 31 -50.38 4.76 10.08
CA VAL A 31 -49.26 5.34 9.33
C VAL A 31 -48.30 4.25 8.87
N LYS A 32 -48.05 3.24 9.72
CA LYS A 32 -47.21 2.09 9.38
C LYS A 32 -47.80 1.26 8.24
N ALA A 33 -49.10 0.98 8.27
CA ALA A 33 -49.77 0.22 7.22
C ALA A 33 -49.80 0.98 5.88
N ASP A 34 -50.04 2.29 5.90
CA ASP A 34 -49.96 3.15 4.70
C ASP A 34 -48.54 3.16 4.12
N PHE A 35 -47.52 3.23 4.97
CA PHE A 35 -46.12 3.18 4.56
C PHE A 35 -45.72 1.86 3.88
N GLU A 36 -46.06 0.72 4.49
CA GLU A 36 -45.75 -0.60 3.93
C GLU A 36 -46.46 -0.83 2.58
N ARG A 37 -47.68 -0.31 2.43
CA ARG A 37 -48.47 -0.39 1.18
C ARG A 37 -47.85 0.44 0.06
N ASP A 38 -47.42 1.66 0.35
CA ASP A 38 -47.07 2.65 -0.67
C ASP A 38 -45.56 2.69 -0.99
N PHE A 39 -44.70 2.23 -0.06
CA PHE A 39 -43.24 2.38 -0.19
C PHE A 39 -42.45 1.08 -0.18
N GLY A 40 -42.89 0.05 0.53
CA GLY A 40 -42.18 -1.23 0.67
C GLY A 40 -40.85 -1.09 1.42
N SER A 41 -39.82 -0.57 0.75
CA SER A 41 -38.51 -0.22 1.32
C SER A 41 -38.12 1.23 1.03
N VAL A 42 -37.33 1.83 1.95
CA VAL A 42 -36.82 3.22 1.81
C VAL A 42 -35.34 3.27 2.16
N ALA A 43 -34.55 3.95 1.33
CA ALA A 43 -33.13 4.14 1.54
C ALA A 43 -32.84 5.19 2.62
N ALA A 44 -31.79 4.97 3.42
CA ALA A 44 -31.39 5.90 4.49
C ALA A 44 -31.07 7.32 3.99
N THR A 45 -30.57 7.45 2.76
CA THR A 45 -30.30 8.73 2.11
C THR A 45 -31.57 9.51 1.77
N GLU A 46 -32.66 8.83 1.39
CA GLU A 46 -33.95 9.47 1.14
C GLU A 46 -34.55 10.08 2.42
N ILE A 47 -34.34 9.40 3.56
CA ILE A 47 -34.78 9.88 4.88
C ILE A 47 -33.96 11.11 5.30
N ALA A 48 -32.63 11.06 5.16
CA ALA A 48 -31.76 12.18 5.48
C ALA A 48 -32.06 13.42 4.61
N ASP A 49 -32.32 13.23 3.31
CA ASP A 49 -32.68 14.32 2.40
C ASP A 49 -34.04 14.95 2.71
N LEU A 50 -34.96 14.15 3.26
CA LEU A 50 -36.28 14.59 3.70
C LEU A 50 -36.19 15.40 5.00
N GLU A 51 -35.42 14.94 5.98
CA GLU A 51 -35.15 15.68 7.22
C GLU A 51 -34.51 17.04 6.94
N GLN A 52 -33.52 17.08 6.05
CA GLN A 52 -32.88 18.32 5.60
C GLN A 52 -33.85 19.25 4.85
N ALA A 53 -34.90 18.71 4.23
CA ALA A 53 -35.97 19.51 3.63
C ALA A 53 -36.85 20.16 4.70
N LEU A 54 -37.30 19.37 5.68
CA LEU A 54 -38.18 19.85 6.75
C LEU A 54 -37.52 20.96 7.57
N ILE A 55 -36.21 20.83 7.84
CA ILE A 55 -35.42 21.88 8.50
C ILE A 55 -35.39 23.16 7.64
N ARG A 56 -35.17 23.03 6.32
CA ARG A 56 -35.18 24.16 5.38
C ARG A 56 -36.54 24.84 5.26
N GLU A 57 -37.62 24.08 5.44
CA GLU A 57 -39.00 24.59 5.45
C GLU A 57 -39.41 25.20 6.80
N GLY A 58 -38.49 25.26 7.77
CA GLY A 58 -38.68 25.98 9.03
C GLY A 58 -39.06 25.10 10.22
N MET A 59 -39.02 23.77 10.08
CA MET A 59 -39.20 22.87 11.21
C MET A 59 -37.99 22.96 12.17
N PRO A 60 -38.19 23.16 13.48
CA PRO A 60 -37.09 23.18 14.45
C PRO A 60 -36.34 21.85 14.48
N VAL A 61 -35.01 21.90 14.57
CA VAL A 61 -34.12 20.72 14.60
C VAL A 61 -34.50 19.76 15.74
N THR A 62 -34.91 20.29 16.89
CA THR A 62 -35.37 19.48 18.03
C THR A 62 -36.64 18.68 17.72
N GLU A 63 -37.50 19.18 16.84
CA GLU A 63 -38.71 18.49 16.42
C GLU A 63 -38.39 17.42 15.38
N VAL A 64 -37.45 17.70 14.47
CA VAL A 64 -36.91 16.70 13.51
C VAL A 64 -36.25 15.54 14.26
N GLN A 65 -35.50 15.81 15.34
CA GLN A 65 -34.92 14.77 16.19
C GLN A 65 -35.98 13.89 16.86
N ARG A 66 -37.06 14.50 17.39
CA ARG A 66 -38.17 13.75 17.98
C ARG A 66 -38.87 12.88 16.93
N LEU A 67 -38.96 13.37 15.71
CA LEU A 67 -39.48 12.64 14.57
C LEU A 67 -38.58 11.46 14.18
N CYS A 68 -37.25 11.60 14.19
CA CYS A 68 -36.31 10.49 13.95
C CYS A 68 -36.57 9.26 14.86
N ASP A 69 -36.90 9.48 16.14
CA ASP A 69 -37.16 8.39 17.10
C ASP A 69 -38.43 7.60 16.77
N VAL A 70 -39.49 8.32 16.36
CA VAL A 70 -40.78 7.71 16.00
C VAL A 70 -40.68 7.01 14.64
N HIS A 71 -39.96 7.60 13.70
CA HIS A 71 -39.76 7.08 12.35
C HIS A 71 -38.88 5.84 12.33
N SER A 72 -37.81 5.82 13.15
CA SER A 72 -36.96 4.64 13.33
C SER A 72 -37.73 3.43 13.85
N ALA A 73 -38.83 3.65 14.60
CA ALA A 73 -39.72 2.58 15.06
C ALA A 73 -40.66 2.07 13.95
N VAL A 74 -41.11 2.94 13.03
CA VAL A 74 -41.90 2.56 11.84
C VAL A 74 -41.03 1.84 10.80
N PHE A 75 -39.79 2.32 10.61
CA PHE A 75 -38.93 1.93 9.48
C PHE A 75 -37.95 0.79 9.79
N ARG A 76 -37.83 0.35 11.06
CA ARG A 76 -36.86 -0.65 11.54
C ARG A 76 -36.86 -2.01 10.82
N GLY A 77 -37.92 -2.35 10.07
CA GLY A 77 -38.02 -3.60 9.31
C GLY A 77 -38.10 -3.43 7.78
N SER A 78 -38.10 -2.19 7.30
CA SER A 78 -38.34 -1.83 5.89
C SER A 78 -37.24 -0.96 5.30
N ILE A 79 -36.26 -0.54 6.10
CA ILE A 79 -35.05 0.11 5.58
C ILE A 79 -34.21 -0.98 4.93
N GLU A 80 -33.96 -0.85 3.62
CA GLU A 80 -32.95 -1.66 2.95
C GLU A 80 -31.60 -1.39 3.63
N GLU A 81 -31.06 -2.39 4.34
CA GLU A 81 -29.76 -2.36 5.03
C GLU A 81 -28.56 -2.34 4.06
N ILE A 82 -28.64 -1.56 2.98
CA ILE A 82 -27.61 -1.52 1.93
C ILE A 82 -26.51 -0.49 2.25
N HIS A 83 -26.65 0.32 3.30
CA HIS A 83 -25.69 1.39 3.63
C HIS A 83 -25.38 1.52 5.14
N ARG A 84 -25.01 0.43 5.83
CA ARG A 84 -24.05 0.61 6.94
C ARG A 84 -22.69 0.93 6.33
N PRO A 85 -21.93 1.93 6.80
CA PRO A 85 -20.51 1.96 6.51
C PRO A 85 -19.94 0.63 7.01
N VAL A 86 -19.51 -0.22 6.08
CA VAL A 86 -18.89 -1.50 6.43
C VAL A 86 -17.63 -1.15 7.21
N ASP A 87 -17.56 -1.53 8.49
CA ASP A 87 -16.39 -1.31 9.32
C ASP A 87 -15.17 -1.93 8.60
N PRO A 88 -14.21 -1.13 8.09
CA PRO A 88 -13.11 -1.66 7.31
C PRO A 88 -12.16 -2.55 8.12
N THR A 89 -12.28 -2.54 9.45
CA THR A 89 -11.59 -3.51 10.33
C THR A 89 -12.16 -4.92 10.22
N GLN A 90 -13.35 -5.08 9.64
CA GLN A 90 -14.07 -6.35 9.49
C GLN A 90 -14.18 -6.82 8.03
N VAL A 91 -13.57 -6.09 7.08
CA VAL A 91 -13.62 -6.41 5.66
C VAL A 91 -12.43 -7.29 5.28
N PRO A 92 -12.64 -8.56 4.89
CA PRO A 92 -11.55 -9.41 4.43
C PRO A 92 -10.74 -8.76 3.31
N GLY A 93 -9.42 -8.81 3.46
CA GLY A 93 -8.46 -8.21 2.53
C GLY A 93 -8.16 -6.73 2.79
N HIS A 94 -9.03 -5.99 3.49
CA HIS A 94 -8.77 -4.58 3.77
C HIS A 94 -7.44 -4.45 4.56
N PRO A 95 -6.58 -3.45 4.27
CA PRO A 95 -5.26 -3.37 4.89
C PRO A 95 -5.30 -3.34 6.43
N ILE A 96 -6.22 -2.58 7.04
CA ILE A 96 -6.39 -2.57 8.50
C ILE A 96 -6.88 -3.92 9.05
N HIS A 97 -7.82 -4.58 8.36
CA HIS A 97 -8.28 -5.91 8.78
C HIS A 97 -7.13 -6.92 8.73
N THR A 98 -6.24 -6.80 7.75
CA THR A 98 -5.03 -7.61 7.67
C THR A 98 -4.12 -7.38 8.88
N LEU A 99 -3.76 -6.12 9.19
CA LEU A 99 -2.93 -5.82 10.35
C LEU A 99 -3.54 -6.32 11.67
N ARG A 100 -4.86 -6.17 11.84
CA ARG A 100 -5.58 -6.69 13.00
C ARG A 100 -5.48 -8.20 13.12
N ARG A 101 -5.68 -8.94 12.02
CA ARG A 101 -5.52 -10.41 12.01
C ARG A 101 -4.10 -10.85 12.33
N GLU A 102 -3.10 -10.08 11.91
CA GLU A 102 -1.70 -10.34 12.26
C GLU A 102 -1.44 -10.12 13.74
N ASN A 103 -2.06 -9.10 14.36
CA ASN A 103 -2.01 -8.89 15.81
C ASN A 103 -2.70 -10.01 16.59
N GLU A 104 -3.88 -10.43 16.17
CA GLU A 104 -4.59 -11.57 16.78
C GLU A 104 -3.73 -12.86 16.69
N ALA A 105 -3.07 -13.10 15.56
CA ALA A 105 -2.17 -14.25 15.38
C ALA A 105 -0.89 -14.13 16.21
N LEU A 106 -0.37 -12.92 16.41
CA LEU A 106 0.77 -12.63 17.27
C LEU A 106 0.46 -12.92 18.74
N GLU A 107 -0.67 -12.40 19.23
CA GLU A 107 -1.14 -12.65 20.59
C GLU A 107 -1.33 -14.14 20.84
N ALA A 108 -1.92 -14.87 19.88
CA ALA A 108 -2.07 -16.32 19.95
C ALA A 108 -0.71 -17.05 19.98
N LEU A 109 0.25 -16.65 19.12
CA LEU A 109 1.61 -17.23 19.16
C LEU A 109 2.26 -17.04 20.53
N ILE A 110 2.10 -15.86 21.14
CA ILE A 110 2.68 -15.54 22.45
C ILE A 110 2.01 -16.36 23.55
N ALA A 111 0.67 -16.34 23.61
CA ALA A 111 -0.11 -16.95 24.68
C ALA A 111 -0.13 -18.48 24.60
N ASP A 112 -0.31 -19.05 23.41
CA ASP A 112 -0.55 -20.48 23.24
C ASP A 112 0.73 -21.29 23.04
N ARG A 113 1.85 -20.65 22.68
CA ARG A 113 3.11 -21.33 22.36
C ARG A 113 4.30 -20.80 23.15
N ILE A 114 4.65 -19.52 22.99
CA ILE A 114 5.91 -18.98 23.54
C ILE A 114 5.91 -19.04 25.07
N ARG A 115 4.87 -18.50 25.73
CA ARG A 115 4.77 -18.50 27.20
C ARG A 115 4.75 -19.93 27.78
N PRO A 116 3.92 -20.86 27.28
CA PRO A 116 3.95 -22.27 27.72
C PRO A 116 5.31 -22.94 27.55
N HIS A 117 5.95 -22.82 26.37
CA HIS A 117 7.25 -23.44 26.14
C HIS A 117 8.36 -22.82 27.01
N LEU A 118 8.28 -21.51 27.29
CA LEU A 118 9.18 -20.85 28.23
C LEU A 118 8.99 -21.38 29.66
N GLU A 119 7.75 -21.53 30.11
CA GLU A 119 7.44 -22.07 31.44
C GLU A 119 7.94 -23.50 31.59
N ASP A 120 7.67 -24.37 30.62
CA ASP A 120 8.13 -25.76 30.62
C ASP A 120 9.65 -25.87 30.57
N TYR A 121 10.31 -25.02 29.78
CA TYR A 121 11.76 -24.99 29.71
C TYR A 121 12.38 -24.54 31.05
N VAL A 122 11.87 -23.48 31.66
CA VAL A 122 12.43 -22.93 32.91
C VAL A 122 12.09 -23.82 34.11
N GLY A 123 10.86 -24.31 34.20
CA GLY A 123 10.35 -25.11 35.31
C GLY A 123 10.74 -26.58 35.22
N ALA A 124 10.39 -27.25 34.12
CA ALA A 124 10.60 -28.69 33.94
C ALA A 124 11.97 -29.05 33.32
N ARG A 125 12.76 -28.05 32.89
CA ARG A 125 14.07 -28.24 32.23
C ARG A 125 13.97 -29.12 30.98
N SER A 126 12.87 -28.96 30.24
CA SER A 126 12.58 -29.75 29.06
C SER A 126 13.38 -29.29 27.84
N GLN A 127 14.26 -30.15 27.31
CA GLN A 127 15.02 -29.83 26.10
C GLN A 127 14.13 -29.74 24.86
N SER A 128 13.03 -30.52 24.80
CA SER A 128 12.06 -30.39 23.71
C SER A 128 11.32 -29.06 23.77
N ALA A 129 11.05 -28.52 24.97
CA ALA A 129 10.48 -27.19 25.11
C ALA A 129 11.44 -26.09 24.65
N LEU A 130 12.75 -26.25 24.87
CA LEU A 130 13.76 -25.32 24.32
C LEU A 130 13.78 -25.32 22.78
N MET A 131 13.69 -26.51 22.17
CA MET A 131 13.61 -26.63 20.71
C MET A 131 12.34 -25.97 20.16
N ALA A 132 11.19 -26.23 20.78
CA ALA A 132 9.93 -25.61 20.39
C ALA A 132 9.97 -24.08 20.55
N LEU A 133 10.54 -23.58 21.66
CA LEU A 133 10.74 -22.15 21.90
C LEU A 133 11.63 -21.52 20.81
N ARG A 134 12.67 -22.21 20.35
CA ARG A 134 13.54 -21.73 19.26
C ARG A 134 12.78 -21.60 17.93
N GLU A 135 11.89 -22.55 17.65
CA GLU A 135 11.01 -22.49 16.48
C GLU A 135 10.02 -21.32 16.60
N ASP A 136 9.40 -21.15 17.77
CA ASP A 136 8.46 -20.06 18.00
C ASP A 136 9.13 -18.68 17.89
N LEU A 137 10.33 -18.51 18.44
CA LEU A 137 11.09 -17.27 18.31
C LEU A 137 11.53 -17.00 16.87
N THR A 138 11.71 -18.05 16.07
CA THR A 138 11.97 -17.91 14.63
C THR A 138 10.72 -17.51 13.87
N ALA A 139 9.55 -18.02 14.26
CA ALA A 139 8.26 -17.57 13.74
C ALA A 139 8.02 -16.10 14.14
N LEU A 140 8.23 -15.75 15.42
CA LEU A 140 8.09 -14.39 15.95
C LEU A 140 9.02 -13.41 15.25
N ALA A 141 10.23 -13.81 14.85
CA ALA A 141 11.15 -12.96 14.10
C ALA A 141 10.60 -12.46 12.75
N ARG A 142 9.54 -13.10 12.22
CA ARG A 142 8.82 -12.61 11.04
C ARG A 142 7.89 -11.44 11.32
N ILE A 143 7.77 -10.99 12.58
CA ILE A 143 7.06 -9.75 12.97
C ILE A 143 7.59 -8.53 12.20
N ASP A 144 8.82 -8.59 11.71
CA ASP A 144 9.40 -7.59 10.81
C ASP A 144 8.53 -7.33 9.56
N LEU A 145 7.82 -8.34 9.05
CA LEU A 145 6.87 -8.16 7.94
C LEU A 145 5.68 -7.30 8.35
N HIS A 146 5.19 -7.46 9.59
CA HIS A 146 4.11 -6.65 10.15
C HIS A 146 4.57 -5.20 10.34
N TYR A 147 5.73 -4.99 10.97
CA TYR A 147 6.31 -3.67 11.20
C TYR A 147 6.68 -2.96 9.89
N SER A 148 7.25 -3.68 8.92
CA SER A 148 7.56 -3.12 7.60
C SER A 148 6.32 -2.62 6.87
N LYS A 149 5.14 -3.25 7.05
CA LYS A 149 3.89 -2.73 6.47
C LYS A 149 3.52 -1.39 7.08
N LYS A 150 3.46 -1.25 8.40
CA LYS A 150 3.13 0.04 9.03
C LYS A 150 4.14 1.14 8.65
N GLU A 151 5.43 0.82 8.65
CA GLU A 151 6.53 1.77 8.40
C GLU A 151 6.57 2.26 6.96
N ASN A 152 6.41 1.35 5.99
CA ASN A 152 6.64 1.67 4.58
C ASN A 152 5.33 1.94 3.81
N LEU A 153 4.17 1.48 4.31
CA LEU A 153 2.90 1.66 3.62
C LEU A 153 1.97 2.66 4.31
N PHE A 154 1.97 2.75 5.64
CA PHE A 154 0.99 3.57 6.35
C PHE A 154 1.56 4.88 6.89
N PHE A 155 2.74 4.85 7.51
CA PHE A 155 3.38 6.04 8.07
C PHE A 155 3.59 7.16 7.03
N PRO A 156 4.01 6.89 5.77
CA PRO A 156 4.17 7.95 4.78
C PRO A 156 2.88 8.73 4.51
N PHE A 157 1.71 8.08 4.56
CA PHE A 157 0.43 8.78 4.41
C PHE A 157 0.10 9.62 5.64
N LEU A 158 0.28 9.09 6.86
CA LEU A 158 0.08 9.86 8.09
C LEU A 158 0.96 11.12 8.12
N GLU A 159 2.22 11.00 7.67
CA GLU A 159 3.16 12.12 7.55
C GLU A 159 2.70 13.16 6.53
N GLN A 160 2.17 12.73 5.38
CA GLN A 160 1.57 13.63 4.37
C GLN A 160 0.38 14.42 4.94
N TYR A 161 -0.36 13.83 5.88
CA TYR A 161 -1.45 14.50 6.60
C TYR A 161 -0.98 15.26 7.85
N GLY A 162 0.33 15.41 8.06
CA GLY A 162 0.92 16.21 9.14
C GLY A 162 1.06 15.48 10.48
N ILE A 163 0.82 14.17 10.52
CA ILE A 163 0.93 13.33 11.71
C ILE A 163 2.28 12.60 11.68
N THR A 164 3.30 13.19 12.30
CA THR A 164 4.68 12.67 12.25
C THR A 164 5.16 12.05 13.56
N ALA A 165 4.76 12.61 14.71
CA ALA A 165 5.29 12.19 16.01
C ALA A 165 4.87 10.77 16.45
N PRO A 166 3.59 10.35 16.34
CA PRO A 166 3.21 9.00 16.73
C PRO A 166 3.88 7.91 15.88
N PRO A 167 3.91 7.99 14.53
CA PRO A 167 4.67 7.06 13.69
C PRO A 167 6.15 6.93 14.06
N GLN A 168 6.84 8.06 14.27
CA GLN A 168 8.27 8.06 14.63
C GLN A 168 8.55 7.37 15.97
N VAL A 169 7.70 7.61 16.98
CA VAL A 169 7.85 6.95 18.28
C VAL A 169 7.56 5.46 18.18
N MET A 170 6.54 5.06 17.41
CA MET A 170 6.22 3.64 17.21
C MET A 170 7.35 2.91 16.48
N TRP A 171 7.91 3.50 15.42
CA TRP A 171 9.06 2.95 14.71
C TRP A 171 10.25 2.71 15.66
N GLY A 172 10.60 3.70 16.51
CA GLY A 172 11.68 3.53 17.47
C GLY A 172 11.46 2.34 18.40
N VAL A 173 10.23 2.11 18.86
CA VAL A 173 9.89 0.94 19.69
C VAL A 173 9.94 -0.35 18.88
N ASP A 174 9.51 -0.35 17.61
CA ASP A 174 9.60 -1.50 16.71
C ASP A 174 11.07 -1.94 16.52
N ASP A 175 12.00 -0.98 16.36
CA ASP A 175 13.43 -1.25 16.27
C ASP A 175 14.00 -1.85 17.56
N GLU A 176 13.61 -1.31 18.72
CA GLU A 176 14.00 -1.88 20.02
C GLU A 176 13.48 -3.32 20.20
N ILE A 177 12.27 -3.62 19.73
CA ILE A 177 11.69 -4.98 19.73
C ILE A 177 12.50 -5.91 18.81
N ARG A 178 12.82 -5.45 17.59
CA ARG A 178 13.65 -6.21 16.63
C ARG A 178 15.03 -6.54 17.21
N GLU A 179 15.68 -5.56 17.81
CA GLU A 179 17.00 -5.70 18.43
C GLU A 179 16.96 -6.70 19.59
N ALA A 180 16.02 -6.52 20.53
CA ALA A 180 15.86 -7.42 21.67
C ALA A 180 15.55 -8.87 21.23
N LEU A 181 14.72 -9.06 20.21
CA LEU A 181 14.42 -10.38 19.67
C LEU A 181 15.64 -11.03 19.01
N ARG A 182 16.43 -10.27 18.25
CA ARG A 182 17.68 -10.74 17.64
C ARG A 182 18.69 -11.16 18.72
N ASP A 183 18.82 -10.35 19.77
CA ASP A 183 19.72 -10.61 20.89
C ASP A 183 19.33 -11.86 21.68
N ILE A 184 18.04 -12.02 21.97
CA ILE A 184 17.53 -13.21 22.66
C ILE A 184 17.81 -14.46 21.81
N ARG A 185 17.47 -14.43 20.52
CA ARG A 185 17.66 -15.58 19.61
C ARG A 185 19.13 -15.99 19.48
N SER A 186 20.03 -15.02 19.31
CA SER A 186 21.47 -15.30 19.21
C SER A 186 22.06 -15.80 20.54
N SER A 187 21.47 -15.41 21.67
CA SER A 187 21.93 -15.79 23.00
C SER A 187 21.34 -17.11 23.53
N LEU A 188 20.38 -17.74 22.84
CA LEU A 188 19.67 -18.93 23.32
C LEU A 188 20.61 -20.06 23.78
N ASP A 189 21.65 -20.36 22.99
CA ASP A 189 22.62 -21.42 23.31
C ASP A 189 23.51 -21.05 24.51
N SER A 190 23.84 -19.76 24.66
CA SER A 190 24.67 -19.27 25.77
C SER A 190 23.91 -19.10 27.09
N LEU A 191 22.57 -19.08 27.01
CA LEU A 191 21.65 -18.90 28.13
C LEU A 191 21.05 -20.23 28.62
N GLU A 192 21.50 -21.37 28.09
CA GLU A 192 20.98 -22.69 28.43
C GLU A 192 21.07 -22.98 29.95
N ASP A 193 22.18 -22.58 30.57
CA ASP A 193 22.40 -22.65 32.02
C ASP A 193 21.86 -21.45 32.81
N ARG A 194 21.37 -20.40 32.13
CA ARG A 194 20.85 -19.15 32.71
C ARG A 194 19.37 -18.94 32.40
N ARG A 195 18.57 -20.00 32.57
CA ARG A 195 17.13 -20.02 32.23
C ARG A 195 16.31 -18.89 32.86
N GLN A 196 16.64 -18.48 34.09
CA GLN A 196 15.94 -17.37 34.74
C GLN A 196 16.23 -16.02 34.06
N VAL A 197 17.46 -15.81 33.59
CA VAL A 197 17.82 -14.60 32.82
C VAL A 197 17.14 -14.62 31.46
N LEU A 198 17.05 -15.78 30.81
CA LEU A 198 16.30 -15.92 29.56
C LEU A 198 14.82 -15.55 29.77
N ARG A 199 14.19 -16.06 30.84
CA ARG A 199 12.81 -15.72 31.20
C ARG A 199 12.63 -14.23 31.36
N GLU A 200 13.46 -13.57 32.15
CA GLU A 200 13.35 -12.12 32.39
C GLU A 200 13.46 -11.30 31.10
N LYS A 201 14.44 -11.63 30.24
CA LYS A 201 14.62 -10.98 28.95
C LYS A 201 13.43 -11.21 28.02
N LEU A 202 12.95 -12.45 27.93
CA LEU A 202 11.85 -12.79 27.04
C LEU A 202 10.53 -12.19 27.53
N GLU A 203 10.21 -12.24 28.82
CA GLU A 203 9.01 -11.58 29.35
C GLU A 203 9.03 -10.06 29.13
N THR A 204 10.20 -9.44 29.24
CA THR A 204 10.36 -8.01 28.93
C THR A 204 10.07 -7.72 27.46
N LEU A 205 10.58 -8.55 26.54
CA LEU A 205 10.29 -8.45 25.11
C LEU A 205 8.79 -8.66 24.83
N LEU A 206 8.19 -9.71 25.38
CA LEU A 206 6.78 -10.04 25.17
C LEU A 206 5.86 -8.93 25.69
N THR A 207 6.16 -8.36 26.85
CA THR A 207 5.41 -7.21 27.40
C THR A 207 5.46 -6.01 26.45
N ARG A 208 6.63 -5.72 25.86
CA ARG A 208 6.78 -4.64 24.89
C ARG A 208 5.99 -4.88 23.60
N ILE A 209 5.93 -6.13 23.14
CA ILE A 209 5.13 -6.52 21.98
C ILE A 209 3.63 -6.35 22.30
N ASP A 210 3.16 -6.85 23.44
CA ASP A 210 1.77 -6.68 23.89
C ASP A 210 1.39 -5.18 23.99
N GLU A 211 2.29 -4.34 24.51
CA GLU A 211 2.10 -2.89 24.54
C GLU A 211 2.04 -2.25 23.14
N MET A 212 2.80 -2.76 22.17
CA MET A 212 2.77 -2.27 20.79
C MET A 212 1.45 -2.65 20.12
N VAL A 213 1.00 -3.91 20.25
CA VAL A 213 -0.31 -4.36 19.77
C VAL A 213 -1.42 -3.48 20.34
N PHE A 214 -1.39 -3.20 21.65
CA PHE A 214 -2.37 -2.29 22.26
C PHE A 214 -2.35 -0.89 21.64
N LYS A 215 -1.17 -0.29 21.43
CA LYS A 215 -1.03 1.03 20.81
C LYS A 215 -1.53 1.01 19.37
N GLU A 216 -1.27 -0.06 18.63
CA GLU A 216 -1.75 -0.20 17.27
C GLU A 216 -3.27 -0.24 17.21
N GLU A 217 -3.90 -1.13 17.98
CA GLU A 217 -5.36 -1.31 17.93
C GLU A 217 -6.13 -0.12 18.48
N ASN A 218 -5.63 0.52 19.54
CA ASN A 218 -6.36 1.55 20.26
C ASN A 218 -5.96 2.98 19.86
N ILE A 219 -4.85 3.16 19.14
CA ILE A 219 -4.34 4.49 18.77
C ILE A 219 -4.08 4.57 17.26
N LEU A 220 -3.21 3.71 16.72
CA LEU A 220 -2.80 3.81 15.31
C LEU A 220 -3.96 3.50 14.35
N PHE A 221 -4.70 2.42 14.59
CA PHE A 221 -5.78 1.99 13.69
C PHE A 221 -6.92 3.03 13.65
N PRO A 222 -7.44 3.55 14.79
CA PRO A 222 -8.41 4.64 14.78
C PRO A 222 -7.87 5.88 14.07
N MET A 223 -6.61 6.26 14.34
CA MET A 223 -5.97 7.42 13.70
C MET A 223 -5.91 7.26 12.18
N MET A 224 -5.53 6.07 11.68
CA MET A 224 -5.51 5.80 10.25
C MET A 224 -6.92 5.84 9.65
N MET A 225 -7.90 5.26 10.32
CA MET A 225 -9.31 5.26 9.89
C MET A 225 -9.89 6.67 9.77
N GLU A 226 -9.49 7.59 10.65
CA GLU A 226 -9.93 8.99 10.62
C GLU A 226 -9.17 9.84 9.61
N THR A 227 -7.94 9.45 9.24
CA THR A 227 -7.02 10.28 8.46
C THR A 227 -6.94 9.86 6.98
N LEU A 228 -6.83 8.56 6.69
CA LEU A 228 -6.57 8.06 5.33
C LEU A 228 -7.84 8.05 4.47
N LYS A 229 -7.69 8.50 3.23
CA LYS A 229 -8.77 8.53 2.23
C LYS A 229 -8.88 7.20 1.49
N PRO A 230 -10.03 6.90 0.85
CA PRO A 230 -10.22 5.67 0.07
C PRO A 230 -9.13 5.39 -0.98
N GLY A 231 -8.57 6.45 -1.61
CA GLY A 231 -7.45 6.31 -2.55
C GLY A 231 -6.15 5.85 -1.89
N ASP A 232 -5.86 6.32 -0.67
CA ASP A 232 -4.68 5.94 0.11
C ASP A 232 -4.76 4.45 0.46
N TRP A 233 -5.94 3.99 0.90
CA TRP A 233 -6.23 2.57 1.18
C TRP A 233 -6.01 1.66 -0.04
N SER A 234 -6.34 2.14 -1.24
CA SER A 234 -6.10 1.39 -2.48
C SER A 234 -4.61 1.25 -2.80
N VAL A 235 -3.82 2.30 -2.56
CA VAL A 235 -2.36 2.25 -2.77
C VAL A 235 -1.72 1.29 -1.77
N VAL A 236 -2.09 1.41 -0.49
CA VAL A 236 -1.64 0.49 0.56
C VAL A 236 -2.00 -0.96 0.22
N ALA A 237 -3.23 -1.22 -0.23
CA ALA A 237 -3.67 -2.57 -0.59
C ALA A 237 -2.85 -3.16 -1.74
N SER A 238 -2.40 -2.36 -2.70
CA SER A 238 -1.53 -2.83 -3.79
C SER A 238 -0.11 -3.17 -3.33
N GLY A 239 0.42 -2.46 -2.34
CA GLY A 239 1.78 -2.67 -1.81
C GLY A 239 1.89 -3.75 -0.73
N ILE A 240 0.79 -4.10 -0.05
CA ILE A 240 0.82 -5.01 1.11
C ILE A 240 1.33 -6.42 0.75
N GLY A 241 1.03 -6.88 -0.46
CA GLY A 241 1.48 -8.19 -0.98
C GLY A 241 2.97 -8.24 -1.31
N GLU A 242 3.60 -7.10 -1.63
CA GLU A 242 5.03 -7.03 -1.93
C GLU A 242 5.90 -7.24 -0.69
N ILE A 243 5.43 -6.76 0.47
CA ILE A 243 6.08 -6.98 1.77
C ILE A 243 5.78 -8.39 2.29
N GLY A 244 4.54 -8.86 2.12
CA GLY A 244 4.10 -10.19 2.55
C GLY A 244 3.43 -10.20 3.92
N PHE A 245 2.96 -11.38 4.34
CA PHE A 245 2.07 -11.56 5.49
C PHE A 245 2.74 -12.27 6.68
N PHE A 246 2.40 -11.83 7.88
CA PHE A 246 2.92 -12.36 9.14
C PHE A 246 1.89 -13.29 9.80
N LEU A 247 2.18 -14.59 9.88
CA LEU A 247 1.32 -15.62 10.51
C LEU A 247 -0.11 -15.77 9.96
N VAL A 248 -0.45 -15.06 8.89
CA VAL A 248 -1.77 -15.10 8.27
C VAL A 248 -1.64 -15.56 6.82
N ASP A 249 -2.41 -16.57 6.44
CA ASP A 249 -2.49 -17.11 5.09
C ASP A 249 -3.79 -16.72 4.38
N GLY A 250 -3.77 -16.75 3.05
CA GLY A 250 -4.98 -16.64 2.22
C GLY A 250 -5.72 -15.31 2.35
N VAL A 251 -4.98 -14.22 2.59
CA VAL A 251 -5.56 -12.86 2.61
C VAL A 251 -6.11 -12.57 1.20
N PRO A 252 -7.42 -12.32 1.04
CA PRO A 252 -8.00 -12.05 -0.27
C PRO A 252 -7.59 -10.65 -0.75
N ASP A 253 -7.47 -10.48 -2.07
CA ASP A 253 -7.26 -9.16 -2.65
C ASP A 253 -8.47 -8.27 -2.34
N TRP A 254 -8.21 -7.13 -1.70
CA TRP A 254 -9.24 -6.16 -1.44
C TRP A 254 -9.43 -5.22 -2.62
N GLN A 255 -10.66 -5.13 -3.10
CA GLN A 255 -11.09 -4.09 -4.01
C GLN A 255 -12.06 -3.16 -3.29
N PRO A 256 -11.82 -1.84 -3.29
CA PRO A 256 -12.74 -0.91 -2.67
C PRO A 256 -14.13 -1.00 -3.31
N VAL A 257 -15.13 -1.35 -2.51
CA VAL A 257 -16.53 -1.35 -2.94
C VAL A 257 -16.99 0.11 -3.00
N GLY A 258 -17.16 0.65 -4.21
CA GLY A 258 -17.71 1.99 -4.42
C GLY A 258 -16.77 3.06 -4.98
N THR A 259 -15.52 2.74 -5.35
CA THR A 259 -14.64 3.65 -6.11
C THR A 259 -14.34 3.13 -7.52
N ALA A 260 -15.37 2.63 -8.21
CA ALA A 260 -15.29 2.40 -9.66
C ALA A 260 -15.21 3.71 -10.48
N GLN A 261 -15.26 4.88 -9.82
CA GLN A 261 -15.04 6.19 -10.42
C GLN A 261 -14.29 7.09 -9.41
N GLU A 262 -12.97 6.92 -9.32
CA GLU A 262 -11.96 7.99 -9.04
C GLU A 262 -10.58 7.39 -8.76
N ALA A 263 -10.15 6.46 -9.61
CA ALA A 263 -8.73 6.20 -9.88
C ALA A 263 -8.60 5.59 -11.28
N GLN A 264 -9.31 6.17 -12.25
CA GLN A 264 -8.76 6.11 -13.60
C GLN A 264 -7.47 6.94 -13.53
N PRO A 265 -6.30 6.43 -13.96
CA PRO A 265 -5.24 7.34 -14.34
C PRO A 265 -5.89 8.23 -15.39
N ALA A 266 -6.07 9.51 -15.07
CA ALA A 266 -6.52 10.48 -16.04
C ALA A 266 -5.67 10.23 -17.30
N PRO A 267 -6.29 10.17 -18.50
CA PRO A 267 -5.50 10.13 -19.72
C PRO A 267 -4.48 11.25 -19.61
N ALA A 268 -3.24 10.95 -20.00
CA ALA A 268 -2.13 11.89 -19.96
C ALA A 268 -2.50 13.16 -20.73
N ASP A 269 -3.16 14.09 -20.05
CA ASP A 269 -3.21 15.48 -20.43
C ASP A 269 -1.80 15.96 -20.16
N ALA A 270 -1.00 15.90 -21.23
CA ALA A 270 0.16 16.73 -21.41
C ALA A 270 -0.29 18.20 -21.29
N SER A 271 -0.54 18.64 -20.06
CA SER A 271 -0.59 20.04 -19.71
C SER A 271 0.84 20.54 -19.88
N ALA A 272 1.12 21.08 -21.05
CA ALA A 272 2.40 21.71 -21.38
C ALA A 272 2.52 23.05 -20.63
N GLY A 273 2.58 22.99 -19.30
CA GLY A 273 2.92 24.08 -18.41
C GLY A 273 4.27 23.81 -17.71
N PRO A 274 4.97 24.83 -17.23
CA PRO A 274 6.21 24.67 -16.48
C PRO A 274 6.07 23.84 -15.18
N ASP A 275 4.84 23.69 -14.67
CA ASP A 275 4.52 22.91 -13.45
C ASP A 275 3.97 21.50 -13.73
N ALA A 276 4.10 20.99 -14.96
CA ALA A 276 3.58 19.67 -15.33
C ALA A 276 4.36 18.54 -14.63
N GLN A 277 3.64 17.73 -13.86
CA GLN A 277 4.18 16.58 -13.14
C GLN A 277 3.94 15.30 -13.96
N ILE A 278 5.00 14.51 -14.16
CA ILE A 278 4.97 13.17 -14.75
C ILE A 278 4.54 12.20 -13.66
N GLN A 279 3.38 11.57 -13.84
CA GLN A 279 2.89 10.50 -12.97
C GLN A 279 3.49 9.16 -13.38
N MET A 280 4.11 8.47 -12.42
CA MET A 280 4.52 7.07 -12.51
C MET A 280 3.81 6.25 -11.41
N PRO A 281 3.78 4.90 -11.50
CA PRO A 281 3.12 4.08 -10.47
C PRO A 281 3.67 4.31 -9.05
N SER A 282 4.97 4.58 -8.93
CA SER A 282 5.67 4.75 -7.65
C SER A 282 5.85 6.21 -7.21
N GLY A 283 5.26 7.19 -7.91
CA GLY A 283 5.40 8.61 -7.53
C GLY A 283 5.14 9.61 -8.65
N ARG A 284 5.45 10.88 -8.36
CA ARG A 284 5.32 12.01 -9.29
C ARG A 284 6.62 12.80 -9.29
N MET A 285 7.02 13.30 -10.45
CA MET A 285 8.15 14.23 -10.59
C MET A 285 7.94 15.15 -11.77
N SER A 286 8.45 16.37 -11.68
CA SER A 286 8.55 17.28 -12.82
C SER A 286 9.49 16.72 -13.89
N LEU A 287 9.36 17.22 -15.12
CA LEU A 287 10.30 16.88 -16.19
C LEU A 287 11.75 17.26 -15.84
N GLU A 288 11.94 18.36 -15.11
CA GLU A 288 13.26 18.79 -14.64
C GLU A 288 13.85 17.77 -13.66
N GLU A 289 13.08 17.36 -12.65
CA GLU A 289 13.51 16.35 -11.67
C GLU A 289 13.84 15.01 -12.35
N LEU A 290 13.01 14.54 -13.29
CA LEU A 290 13.29 13.32 -14.04
C LEU A 290 14.58 13.42 -14.84
N THR A 291 14.80 14.56 -15.52
CA THR A 291 16.00 14.79 -16.31
C THR A 291 17.24 14.78 -15.41
N ARG A 292 17.20 15.48 -14.27
CA ARG A 292 18.30 15.54 -13.31
C ARG A 292 18.59 14.21 -12.64
N LEU A 293 17.55 13.45 -12.32
CA LEU A 293 17.71 12.10 -11.78
C LEU A 293 18.50 11.23 -12.76
N LEU A 294 18.06 11.17 -14.03
CA LEU A 294 18.70 10.34 -15.05
C LEU A 294 20.13 10.80 -15.39
N ASP A 295 20.41 12.10 -15.33
CA ASP A 295 21.75 12.66 -15.56
C ASP A 295 22.71 12.46 -14.35
N THR A 296 22.17 12.22 -13.15
CA THR A 296 22.96 12.04 -11.91
C THR A 296 23.30 10.57 -11.65
N LEU A 297 22.62 9.63 -12.31
CA LEU A 297 22.95 8.20 -12.16
C LEU A 297 24.43 7.94 -12.47
N PRO A 298 25.11 7.07 -11.71
CA PRO A 298 26.52 6.73 -11.94
C PRO A 298 26.69 5.77 -13.13
N LEU A 299 25.85 5.93 -14.16
CA LEU A 299 25.79 5.15 -15.39
C LEU A 299 25.17 5.99 -16.51
N ASP A 300 25.61 5.74 -17.74
CA ASP A 300 25.04 6.32 -18.96
C ASP A 300 23.86 5.47 -19.42
N ILE A 301 22.77 6.12 -19.84
CA ILE A 301 21.57 5.48 -20.38
C ILE A 301 21.39 5.90 -21.83
N THR A 302 21.05 4.97 -22.72
CA THR A 302 20.49 5.26 -24.05
C THR A 302 19.26 4.38 -24.29
N PHE A 303 18.14 5.00 -24.66
CA PHE A 303 16.91 4.29 -24.99
C PHE A 303 16.64 4.33 -26.50
N VAL A 304 16.37 3.15 -27.05
CA VAL A 304 15.97 2.91 -28.44
C VAL A 304 14.56 2.32 -28.41
N ASP A 305 13.63 2.90 -29.15
CA ASP A 305 12.24 2.44 -29.17
C ASP A 305 12.03 1.11 -29.94
N ALA A 306 10.78 0.63 -29.96
CA ALA A 306 10.38 -0.57 -30.68
C ALA A 306 10.68 -0.53 -32.19
N ASP A 307 10.76 0.68 -32.77
CA ASP A 307 11.11 0.92 -34.16
C ASP A 307 12.63 0.99 -34.39
N ASP A 308 13.45 0.67 -33.40
CA ASP A 308 14.91 0.71 -33.47
C ASP A 308 15.47 2.14 -33.63
N THR A 309 14.73 3.13 -33.14
CA THR A 309 15.05 4.56 -33.23
C THR A 309 15.53 5.09 -31.89
N VAL A 310 16.67 5.79 -31.86
CA VAL A 310 17.18 6.39 -30.63
C VAL A 310 16.26 7.52 -30.18
N ARG A 311 15.71 7.43 -28.96
CA ARG A 311 14.75 8.40 -28.41
C ARG A 311 15.30 9.24 -27.28
N TYR A 312 16.21 8.69 -26.50
CA TYR A 312 16.73 9.37 -25.33
C TYR A 312 18.15 8.88 -25.01
N PHE A 313 18.95 9.75 -24.43
CA PHE A 313 20.19 9.38 -23.76
C PHE A 313 20.45 10.35 -22.59
N SER A 314 21.07 9.88 -21.51
CA SER A 314 21.43 10.74 -20.37
C SER A 314 22.65 11.62 -20.68
N GLN A 315 22.68 12.80 -20.06
CA GLN A 315 23.73 13.80 -20.20
C GLN A 315 24.56 13.94 -18.90
N GLY A 316 24.90 12.80 -18.30
CA GLY A 316 25.79 12.77 -17.13
C GLY A 316 27.15 13.41 -17.40
N ASN A 317 27.83 13.86 -16.35
CA ASN A 317 29.10 14.58 -16.47
C ASN A 317 30.27 13.68 -16.91
N ASP A 318 30.22 12.38 -16.58
CA ASP A 318 31.33 11.43 -16.74
C ASP A 318 31.08 10.37 -17.81
N ARG A 319 30.45 10.75 -18.93
CA ARG A 319 30.06 9.77 -19.96
C ARG A 319 31.25 9.06 -20.57
N ILE A 320 31.11 7.75 -20.75
CA ILE A 320 32.15 6.89 -21.34
C ILE A 320 32.14 6.96 -22.85
N PHE A 321 30.94 7.00 -23.45
CA PHE A 321 30.77 7.17 -24.88
C PHE A 321 30.07 8.50 -25.19
N ALA A 322 30.73 9.34 -25.98
CA ALA A 322 30.11 10.59 -26.42
C ALA A 322 28.89 10.29 -27.31
N ARG A 323 27.73 10.84 -26.92
CA ARG A 323 26.51 10.95 -27.73
C ARG A 323 26.22 12.43 -28.00
N THR A 324 25.95 12.78 -29.25
CA THR A 324 25.52 14.11 -29.67
C THR A 324 24.02 14.13 -29.87
N LEU A 325 23.35 15.27 -29.70
CA LEU A 325 21.90 15.40 -29.92
C LEU A 325 21.46 14.98 -31.33
N SER A 326 22.36 15.04 -32.32
CA SER A 326 22.13 14.55 -33.69
C SER A 326 21.88 13.04 -33.80
N VAL A 327 22.10 12.25 -32.72
CA VAL A 327 21.77 10.82 -32.69
C VAL A 327 20.27 10.56 -32.49
N LEU A 328 19.54 11.51 -31.91
CA LEU A 328 18.11 11.38 -31.67
C LEU A 328 17.36 11.25 -33.00
N GLY A 329 16.46 10.27 -33.11
CA GLY A 329 15.73 9.99 -34.33
C GLY A 329 16.49 9.13 -35.36
N ARG A 330 17.76 8.79 -35.13
CA ARG A 330 18.51 7.87 -36.00
C ARG A 330 18.20 6.41 -35.64
N LYS A 331 18.25 5.53 -36.65
CA LYS A 331 18.21 4.07 -36.43
C LYS A 331 19.48 3.59 -35.74
N VAL A 332 19.34 2.68 -34.78
CA VAL A 332 20.46 2.14 -33.99
C VAL A 332 21.55 1.50 -34.86
N SER A 333 21.17 0.87 -35.97
CA SER A 333 22.09 0.27 -36.95
C SER A 333 23.00 1.32 -37.61
N ASN A 334 22.49 2.54 -37.81
CA ASN A 334 23.25 3.65 -38.39
C ASN A 334 24.16 4.37 -37.39
N CYS A 335 24.07 4.02 -36.11
CA CYS A 335 24.91 4.58 -35.03
C CYS A 335 26.18 3.76 -34.78
N HIS A 336 26.31 2.60 -35.43
CA HIS A 336 27.43 1.67 -35.23
C HIS A 336 28.25 1.46 -36.52
N PRO A 337 29.57 1.20 -36.42
CA PRO A 337 30.38 0.85 -37.58
C PRO A 337 29.89 -0.44 -38.28
N PRO A 338 30.11 -0.61 -39.60
CA PRO A 338 29.67 -1.79 -40.35
C PRO A 338 30.19 -3.12 -39.80
N LYS A 339 31.33 -3.12 -39.11
CA LYS A 339 31.91 -4.31 -38.49
C LYS A 339 31.17 -4.80 -37.25
N SER A 340 30.35 -3.97 -36.60
CA SER A 340 29.62 -4.31 -35.38
C SER A 340 28.10 -4.21 -35.51
N VAL A 341 27.59 -3.63 -36.60
CA VAL A 341 26.15 -3.46 -36.84
C VAL A 341 25.37 -4.79 -36.78
N HIS A 342 25.94 -5.87 -37.31
CA HIS A 342 25.31 -7.19 -37.31
C HIS A 342 25.10 -7.75 -35.89
N VAL A 343 25.99 -7.41 -34.95
CA VAL A 343 25.87 -7.82 -33.54
C VAL A 343 24.69 -7.08 -32.91
N VAL A 344 24.60 -5.77 -33.15
CA VAL A 344 23.50 -4.93 -32.62
C VAL A 344 22.16 -5.36 -33.19
N GLU A 345 22.08 -5.61 -34.50
CA GLU A 345 20.86 -6.11 -35.14
C GLU A 345 20.44 -7.47 -34.60
N GLN A 346 21.39 -8.37 -34.30
CA GLN A 346 21.09 -9.66 -33.69
C GLN A 346 20.57 -9.51 -32.26
N ILE A 347 21.15 -8.64 -31.44
CA ILE A 347 20.68 -8.38 -30.07
C ILE A 347 19.25 -7.86 -30.10
N VAL A 348 18.98 -6.86 -30.94
CA VAL A 348 17.64 -6.29 -31.10
C VAL A 348 16.64 -7.35 -31.59
N ALA A 349 17.04 -8.20 -32.54
CA ALA A 349 16.20 -9.29 -33.01
C ALA A 349 15.89 -10.31 -31.91
N ASP A 350 16.89 -10.70 -31.11
CA ASP A 350 16.72 -11.62 -29.98
C ASP A 350 15.78 -11.03 -28.91
N PHE A 351 15.85 -9.73 -28.66
CA PHE A 351 14.97 -9.03 -27.72
C PHE A 351 13.54 -8.95 -28.26
N LYS A 352 13.37 -8.58 -29.53
CA LYS A 352 12.04 -8.54 -30.20
C LYS A 352 11.38 -9.91 -30.20
N SER A 353 12.14 -10.98 -30.43
CA SER A 353 11.60 -12.35 -30.46
C SER A 353 11.37 -12.95 -29.07
N GLY A 354 11.79 -12.28 -27.99
CA GLY A 354 11.74 -12.83 -26.64
C GLY A 354 12.76 -13.95 -26.38
N ARG A 355 13.79 -14.10 -27.22
CA ARG A 355 14.85 -15.10 -27.03
C ARG A 355 15.77 -14.71 -25.87
N LYS A 356 15.99 -13.41 -25.70
CA LYS A 356 16.79 -12.82 -24.63
C LYS A 356 16.06 -11.62 -24.05
N ASP A 357 16.34 -11.33 -22.78
CA ASP A 357 15.89 -10.11 -22.10
C ASP A 357 17.05 -9.17 -21.74
N HIS A 358 18.29 -9.67 -21.79
CA HIS A 358 19.48 -8.84 -21.66
C HIS A 358 20.68 -9.44 -22.41
N GLU A 359 21.70 -8.62 -22.61
CA GLU A 359 23.02 -9.00 -23.13
C GLU A 359 24.09 -8.07 -22.53
N ASP A 360 25.18 -8.64 -22.02
CA ASP A 360 26.17 -7.93 -21.23
C ASP A 360 27.57 -8.03 -21.89
N PHE A 361 28.31 -6.92 -21.91
CA PHE A 361 29.67 -6.81 -22.43
C PHE A 361 30.57 -6.08 -21.44
N TRP A 362 31.85 -6.42 -21.42
CA TRP A 362 32.84 -5.66 -20.68
C TRP A 362 34.09 -5.46 -21.53
N ILE A 363 34.60 -4.23 -21.51
CA ILE A 363 35.81 -3.86 -22.23
C ILE A 363 36.73 -3.06 -21.32
N ARG A 364 38.03 -3.35 -21.41
CA ARG A 364 39.04 -2.56 -20.73
C ARG A 364 39.48 -1.41 -21.63
N MET A 365 39.30 -0.18 -21.14
CA MET A 365 39.64 1.06 -21.87
C MET A 365 40.61 1.89 -21.03
N GLY A 366 41.90 1.60 -21.17
CA GLY A 366 42.92 2.20 -20.30
C GLY A 366 42.76 1.70 -18.86
N GLU A 367 42.60 2.65 -17.92
CA GLU A 367 42.35 2.37 -16.50
C GLU A 367 40.88 2.02 -16.21
N ARG A 368 39.97 2.31 -17.14
CA ARG A 368 38.53 2.05 -16.96
C ARG A 368 38.17 0.61 -17.28
N MET A 369 37.26 0.05 -16.50
CA MET A 369 36.57 -1.22 -16.81
C MET A 369 35.13 -0.89 -17.20
N VAL A 370 34.87 -0.80 -18.50
CA VAL A 370 33.58 -0.38 -19.00
C VAL A 370 32.66 -1.58 -19.11
N TYR A 371 31.58 -1.56 -18.34
CA TYR A 371 30.51 -2.55 -18.38
C TYR A 371 29.32 -1.99 -19.16
N ILE A 372 28.94 -2.65 -20.25
CA ILE A 372 27.89 -2.25 -21.17
C ILE A 372 26.81 -3.33 -21.13
N ARG A 373 25.58 -2.94 -20.86
CA ARG A 373 24.45 -3.86 -20.71
C ARG A 373 23.31 -3.39 -21.60
N TYR A 374 22.69 -4.33 -22.30
CA TYR A 374 21.49 -4.09 -23.08
C TYR A 374 20.33 -4.84 -22.45
N PHE A 375 19.16 -4.21 -22.33
CA PHE A 375 17.95 -4.82 -21.79
C PHE A 375 16.77 -4.64 -22.75
N ALA A 376 15.95 -5.67 -22.88
CA ALA A 376 14.65 -5.58 -23.53
C ALA A 376 13.67 -4.85 -22.60
N VAL A 377 13.23 -3.65 -22.97
CA VAL A 377 12.18 -2.92 -22.25
C VAL A 377 10.83 -3.47 -22.69
N ARG A 378 10.04 -3.98 -21.76
CA ARG A 378 8.73 -4.58 -22.04
C ARG A 378 7.63 -3.96 -21.19
N SER A 379 6.42 -3.94 -21.74
CA SER A 379 5.20 -3.62 -20.99
C SER A 379 4.87 -4.71 -19.96
N PRO A 380 3.97 -4.47 -19.00
CA PRO A 380 3.49 -5.50 -18.08
C PRO A 380 2.86 -6.73 -18.78
N GLN A 381 2.35 -6.56 -20.01
CA GLN A 381 1.81 -7.63 -20.83
C GLN A 381 2.88 -8.35 -21.68
N GLY A 382 4.16 -8.04 -21.48
CA GLY A 382 5.29 -8.66 -22.20
C GLY A 382 5.59 -8.07 -23.58
N ALA A 383 4.80 -7.11 -24.07
CA ALA A 383 5.05 -6.46 -25.36
C ALA A 383 6.37 -5.68 -25.35
N TYR A 384 7.21 -5.87 -26.36
CA TYR A 384 8.48 -5.17 -26.52
C TYR A 384 8.27 -3.68 -26.83
N LEU A 385 8.81 -2.81 -25.97
CA LEU A 385 8.74 -1.36 -26.08
C LEU A 385 10.03 -0.73 -26.62
N GLY A 386 11.16 -1.44 -26.51
CA GLY A 386 12.46 -0.95 -26.96
C GLY A 386 13.64 -1.64 -26.30
N THR A 387 14.83 -1.12 -26.56
CA THR A 387 16.09 -1.55 -25.96
C THR A 387 16.67 -0.43 -25.09
N LEU A 388 17.06 -0.76 -23.87
CA LEU A 388 17.82 0.10 -22.97
C LEU A 388 19.29 -0.32 -23.00
N GLU A 389 20.18 0.60 -23.37
CA GLU A 389 21.63 0.48 -23.19
C GLU A 389 22.03 1.19 -21.89
N VAL A 390 22.79 0.51 -21.05
CA VAL A 390 23.38 1.02 -19.81
C VAL A 390 24.89 0.85 -19.89
N THR A 391 25.65 1.91 -19.60
CA THR A 391 27.12 1.85 -19.60
C THR A 391 27.68 2.42 -18.30
N GLN A 392 28.61 1.71 -17.65
CA GLN A 392 29.20 2.12 -16.38
C GLN A 392 30.70 1.78 -16.33
N ASP A 393 31.50 2.64 -15.70
CA ASP A 393 32.87 2.31 -15.32
C ASP A 393 32.84 1.61 -13.97
N ILE A 394 33.05 0.30 -13.98
CA ILE A 394 32.97 -0.52 -12.78
C ILE A 394 34.34 -0.68 -12.11
N ALA A 395 35.42 -0.06 -12.62
CA ALA A 395 36.73 -0.14 -11.96
C ALA A 395 36.68 0.30 -10.48
N PRO A 396 36.04 1.43 -10.10
CA PRO A 396 35.93 1.83 -8.70
C PRO A 396 35.10 0.85 -7.84
N ILE A 397 34.19 0.09 -8.46
CA ILE A 397 33.37 -0.92 -7.78
C ILE A 397 34.20 -2.18 -7.52
N LEU A 398 35.04 -2.57 -8.49
CA LEU A 398 35.96 -3.71 -8.35
C LEU A 398 37.03 -3.49 -7.27
N ASP A 399 37.36 -2.22 -6.99
CA ASP A 399 38.35 -1.83 -5.97
C ASP A 399 37.75 -1.74 -4.55
N LEU A 400 36.45 -1.98 -4.37
CA LEU A 400 35.83 -1.97 -3.04
C LEU A 400 36.29 -3.17 -2.21
N GLU A 401 36.78 -2.89 -1.00
CA GLU A 401 37.19 -3.89 -0.01
C GLU A 401 36.46 -3.68 1.33
N GLY A 402 36.24 -4.79 2.06
CA GLY A 402 35.60 -4.76 3.36
C GLY A 402 34.16 -4.25 3.33
N GLU A 403 33.76 -3.50 4.34
CA GLU A 403 32.41 -2.94 4.46
C GLU A 403 32.45 -1.50 5.00
N LYS A 404 31.69 -0.59 4.38
CA LYS A 404 31.48 0.77 4.87
C LYS A 404 30.01 0.95 5.26
N ARG A 405 29.72 0.81 6.56
CA ARG A 405 28.33 0.85 7.11
C ARG A 405 27.88 2.21 7.62
N LEU A 406 28.81 3.16 7.79
CA LEU A 406 28.55 4.52 8.29
C LEU A 406 29.40 5.52 7.49
N MET A 407 28.98 6.78 7.51
CA MET A 407 29.73 7.89 6.91
C MET A 407 31.14 7.95 7.53
N SER A 408 32.15 8.17 6.69
CA SER A 408 33.54 8.41 7.09
C SER A 408 33.83 9.90 7.14
#